data_AF-I5B1Q4-F1
#
_entry.id   AF-I5B1Q4-F1
#
_cell.length_a   1.000
_cell.length_b   1.000
_cell.length_c   1.000
_cell.angle_alpha   90.00
_cell.angle_beta   90.00
_cell.angle_gamma   90.00
#
_symmetry.space_group_name_H-M   'P 1'
#
loop_
_entity.id
_entity.type
_entity.pdbx_description
1 polymer ?
#
loop_
_entity_poly.entity_id
_entity_poly.type
_entity_poly.pdbx_seq_one_letter_code
_entity_poly.pdbx_strand_id
1 'polypeptide(L)'
;MKSNLLNRVMIVFIFLHLFLPMSLSAVEIAPRISDREIIEKLVVLEEGQKAIRTEMKSGQEALRTEMKSAQEALNKRLDDLNKRQDDSNNTMLVLFGSLITLIVALFGYIAWDRRTMVKPVIEQVNRLERKILDDLDLEHSDGSLLRRQLEALRQYAGKNPEFAEILRGLALL
;
A
#
# COMPACT_ATOMS: atom_id res chain seq x y z
N MET A 1 -2.67 -78.37 -90.44
CA MET A 1 -1.29 -78.44 -89.89
C MET A 1 -0.69 -77.10 -89.45
N LYS A 2 -1.24 -75.92 -89.82
CA LYS A 2 -0.66 -74.61 -89.48
C LYS A 2 -0.91 -74.11 -88.04
N SER A 3 -2.01 -74.49 -87.39
CA SER A 3 -2.34 -73.98 -86.04
C SER A 3 -1.44 -74.52 -84.91
N ASN A 4 -1.02 -75.79 -85.00
CA ASN A 4 -0.13 -76.40 -83.99
C ASN A 4 1.29 -75.81 -84.01
N LEU A 5 1.76 -75.31 -85.16
CA LEU A 5 3.05 -74.64 -85.28
C LEU A 5 3.01 -73.27 -84.59
N LEU A 6 1.94 -72.51 -84.82
CA LEU A 6 1.76 -71.18 -84.24
C LEU A 6 1.67 -71.24 -82.70
N ASN A 7 0.92 -72.21 -82.17
CA ASN A 7 0.78 -72.36 -80.72
C ASN A 7 2.11 -72.75 -80.05
N ARG A 8 2.92 -73.59 -80.71
CA ARG A 8 4.27 -73.94 -80.23
C ARG A 8 5.20 -72.73 -80.20
N VAL A 9 5.18 -71.89 -81.25
CA VAL A 9 5.99 -70.66 -81.30
C VAL A 9 5.57 -69.68 -80.20
N MET A 10 4.26 -69.55 -79.94
CA MET A 10 3.75 -68.66 -78.91
C MET A 10 4.15 -69.13 -77.50
N ILE A 11 4.10 -70.43 -77.23
CA ILE A 11 4.54 -71.02 -75.95
C ILE A 11 6.04 -70.77 -75.73
N VAL A 12 6.87 -70.90 -76.76
CA VAL A 12 8.31 -70.62 -76.67
C VAL A 12 8.55 -69.13 -76.35
N PHE A 13 7.80 -68.22 -76.98
CA PHE A 13 7.89 -66.79 -76.70
C PHE A 13 7.48 -66.43 -75.27
N ILE A 14 6.44 -67.06 -74.74
CA ILE A 14 6.01 -66.87 -73.34
C ILE A 14 7.09 -67.39 -72.39
N PHE A 15 7.62 -68.58 -72.64
CA PHE A 15 8.69 -69.16 -71.81
C PHE A 15 9.93 -68.28 -71.81
N LEU A 16 10.29 -67.70 -72.96
CA LEU A 16 11.40 -66.77 -73.11
C LEU A 16 11.22 -65.50 -72.27
N HIS A 17 10.01 -64.94 -72.24
CA HIS A 17 9.71 -63.75 -71.42
C HIS A 17 9.61 -64.08 -69.93
N LEU A 18 9.14 -65.29 -69.58
CA LEU A 18 9.04 -65.73 -68.18
C LEU A 18 10.41 -66.01 -67.55
N PHE A 19 11.38 -66.45 -68.36
CA PHE A 19 12.76 -66.71 -67.93
C PHE A 19 13.69 -65.49 -68.05
N LEU A 20 13.19 -64.36 -68.56
CA LEU A 20 13.96 -63.12 -68.57
C LEU A 20 14.00 -62.58 -67.13
N PRO A 21 15.17 -62.59 -66.46
CA PRO A 21 15.26 -62.11 -65.10
C PRO A 21 14.93 -60.62 -65.07
N MET A 22 13.92 -60.22 -64.28
CA MET A 22 13.71 -58.81 -63.95
C MET A 22 14.97 -58.31 -63.24
N SER A 23 15.69 -57.39 -63.87
CA SER A 23 16.84 -56.71 -63.28
C SER A 23 16.38 -55.92 -62.05
N LEU A 24 16.66 -56.40 -60.85
CA LEU A 24 16.62 -55.57 -59.66
C LEU A 24 17.78 -54.58 -59.76
N SER A 25 17.48 -53.30 -59.98
CA SER A 25 18.48 -52.25 -59.87
C SER A 25 19.10 -52.27 -58.47
N ALA A 26 20.40 -52.54 -58.43
CA ALA A 26 21.19 -52.63 -57.22
C ALA A 26 21.18 -51.29 -56.47
N VAL A 27 21.08 -51.38 -55.14
CA VAL A 27 21.35 -50.26 -54.23
C VAL A 27 22.73 -49.70 -54.53
N GLU A 28 22.81 -48.42 -54.88
CA GLU A 28 24.09 -47.74 -55.09
C GLU A 28 24.88 -47.70 -53.77
N ILE A 29 26.08 -48.26 -53.80
CA ILE A 29 27.03 -48.22 -52.69
C ILE A 29 27.53 -46.77 -52.57
N ALA A 30 27.34 -46.16 -51.41
CA ALA A 30 27.79 -44.80 -51.13
C ALA A 30 29.30 -44.64 -51.43
N PRO A 31 29.76 -43.47 -51.91
CA PRO A 31 31.16 -43.22 -52.21
C PRO A 31 32.05 -43.51 -50.99
N ARG A 32 33.14 -44.27 -51.18
CA ARG A 32 34.11 -44.54 -50.11
C ARG A 32 34.93 -43.27 -49.84
N ILE A 33 34.69 -42.64 -48.69
CA ILE A 33 35.51 -41.55 -48.17
C ILE A 33 36.94 -42.05 -47.90
N SER A 34 37.95 -41.24 -48.20
CA SER A 34 39.36 -41.58 -47.94
C SER A 34 39.81 -41.16 -46.55
N ASP A 35 40.71 -41.92 -45.91
CA ASP A 35 41.28 -41.59 -44.59
C ASP A 35 41.88 -40.17 -44.56
N ARG A 36 42.44 -39.72 -45.68
CA ARG A 36 42.96 -38.34 -45.82
C ARG A 36 41.86 -37.28 -45.71
N GLU A 37 40.71 -37.52 -46.35
CA GLU A 37 39.56 -36.61 -46.30
C GLU A 37 38.94 -36.58 -44.89
N ILE A 38 38.96 -37.71 -44.18
CA ILE A 38 38.52 -37.79 -42.78
C ILE A 38 39.42 -36.92 -41.89
N ILE A 39 40.74 -37.03 -42.03
CA ILE A 39 41.70 -36.25 -41.23
C ILE A 39 41.52 -34.76 -41.50
N GLU A 40 41.39 -34.34 -42.76
CA GLU A 40 41.18 -32.94 -43.11
C GLU A 40 39.89 -32.38 -42.49
N LYS A 41 38.78 -33.12 -42.56
CA LYS A 41 37.53 -32.73 -41.91
C LYS A 41 37.62 -32.70 -40.39
N LEU A 42 38.40 -33.59 -39.78
CA LEU A 42 38.64 -33.60 -38.33
C LEU A 42 39.43 -32.37 -37.88
N VAL A 43 40.44 -31.96 -38.64
CA VAL A 43 41.21 -30.73 -38.36
C VAL A 43 40.30 -29.50 -38.43
N VAL A 44 39.49 -29.39 -39.50
CA VAL A 44 38.53 -28.28 -39.64
C VAL A 44 37.50 -28.29 -38.50
N LEU A 45 37.01 -29.46 -38.08
CA LEU A 45 36.11 -29.59 -36.93
C LEU A 45 36.78 -29.18 -35.62
N GLU A 46 38.05 -29.55 -35.41
CA GLU A 46 38.81 -29.16 -34.21
C GLU A 46 38.99 -27.64 -34.14
N GLU A 47 39.32 -27.01 -35.26
CA GLU A 47 39.42 -25.55 -35.38
C GLU A 47 38.06 -24.87 -35.14
N GLY A 48 36.99 -25.40 -35.74
CA GLY A 48 35.62 -24.92 -35.51
C GLY A 48 35.21 -25.01 -34.03
N GLN A 49 35.54 -26.11 -33.34
CA GLN A 49 35.30 -26.22 -31.91
C GLN A 49 36.14 -25.25 -31.07
N LYS A 50 37.39 -24.96 -31.47
CA LYS A 50 38.24 -23.95 -30.80
C LYS A 50 37.66 -22.55 -30.97
N ALA A 51 37.17 -22.22 -32.17
CA ALA A 51 36.49 -20.95 -32.44
C ALA A 51 35.23 -20.79 -31.56
N ILE A 52 34.35 -21.80 -31.56
CA ILE A 52 33.13 -21.80 -30.72
C ILE A 52 33.47 -21.67 -29.23
N ARG A 53 34.48 -22.40 -28.74
CA ARG A 53 34.91 -22.27 -27.33
C ARG A 53 35.39 -20.87 -26.98
N THR A 54 36.05 -20.19 -27.91
CA THR A 54 36.53 -18.82 -27.73
C THR A 54 35.36 -17.83 -27.70
N GLU A 55 34.43 -17.94 -28.65
CA GLU A 55 33.23 -17.10 -28.69
C GLU A 55 32.33 -17.30 -27.47
N MET A 56 32.18 -18.54 -27.01
CA MET A 56 31.40 -18.83 -25.81
C MET A 56 32.03 -18.21 -24.56
N LYS A 57 33.36 -18.23 -24.44
CA LYS A 57 34.08 -17.57 -23.33
C LYS A 57 33.90 -16.06 -23.37
N SER A 58 34.11 -15.44 -24.53
CA SER A 58 33.96 -13.98 -24.66
C SER A 58 32.52 -13.54 -24.44
N GLY A 59 31.54 -14.29 -24.95
CA GLY A 59 30.12 -14.07 -24.69
C GLY A 59 29.76 -14.18 -23.20
N GLN A 60 30.30 -15.19 -22.51
CA GLN A 60 30.09 -15.36 -21.07
C GLN A 60 30.71 -14.22 -20.25
N GLU A 61 31.91 -13.76 -20.62
CA GLU A 61 32.56 -12.61 -19.98
C GLU A 61 31.80 -11.31 -20.20
N ALA A 62 31.30 -11.07 -21.42
CA ALA A 62 30.46 -9.91 -21.74
C ALA A 62 29.17 -9.91 -20.90
N LEU A 63 28.45 -11.04 -20.88
CA LEU A 63 27.24 -11.20 -20.07
C LEU A 63 27.51 -11.01 -18.58
N ARG A 64 28.61 -11.56 -18.06
CA ARG A 64 28.98 -11.40 -16.65
C ARG A 64 29.27 -9.94 -16.31
N THR A 65 29.91 -9.21 -17.22
CA THR A 65 30.22 -7.80 -17.06
C THR A 65 28.96 -6.95 -17.08
N GLU A 66 28.05 -7.21 -18.01
CA GLU A 66 26.75 -6.54 -18.10
C GLU A 66 25.86 -6.83 -16.88
N MET A 67 25.79 -8.08 -16.43
CA MET A 67 25.07 -8.42 -15.21
C MET A 67 25.63 -7.69 -14.00
N LYS A 68 26.97 -7.60 -13.88
CA LYS A 68 27.61 -6.89 -12.77
C LYS A 68 27.29 -5.39 -12.80
N SER A 69 27.38 -4.75 -13.98
CA SER A 69 27.06 -3.33 -14.11
C SER A 69 25.58 -3.04 -13.86
N ALA A 70 24.69 -3.90 -14.35
CA ALA A 70 23.26 -3.83 -14.07
C ALA A 70 22.97 -3.98 -12.57
N GLN A 71 23.60 -4.94 -11.90
CA GLN A 71 23.46 -5.14 -10.46
C GLN A 71 23.97 -3.94 -9.65
N GLU A 72 25.12 -3.38 -10.02
CA GLU A 72 25.64 -2.16 -9.38
C GLU A 72 24.70 -0.96 -9.58
N ALA A 73 24.14 -0.79 -10.78
CA ALA A 73 23.17 0.26 -11.06
C ALA A 73 21.87 0.09 -10.26
N LEU A 74 21.37 -1.14 -10.12
CA LEU A 74 20.21 -1.47 -9.29
C LEU A 74 20.49 -1.21 -7.82
N ASN A 75 21.63 -1.66 -7.29
CA ASN A 75 22.03 -1.42 -5.91
C ASN A 75 22.08 0.08 -5.60
N LYS A 76 22.70 0.89 -6.48
CA LYS A 76 22.74 2.35 -6.31
C LYS A 76 21.35 2.98 -6.25
N ARG A 77 20.42 2.53 -7.11
CA ARG A 77 19.03 3.01 -7.09
C ARG A 77 18.31 2.59 -5.81
N LEU A 78 18.53 1.35 -5.35
CA LEU A 78 17.94 0.85 -4.12
C LEU A 78 18.46 1.64 -2.91
N ASP A 79 19.76 1.93 -2.86
CA ASP A 79 20.38 2.72 -1.79
C ASP A 79 19.85 4.17 -1.77
N ASP A 80 19.66 4.78 -2.94
CA ASP A 80 19.04 6.11 -3.05
C ASP A 80 17.59 6.12 -2.55
N LEU A 81 16.80 5.10 -2.94
CA LEU A 81 15.43 4.94 -2.45
C LEU A 81 15.37 4.74 -0.94
N ASN A 82 16.26 3.90 -0.39
CA ASN A 82 16.34 3.66 1.05
C ASN A 82 16.66 4.96 1.79
N LYS A 83 17.65 5.74 1.33
CA LYS A 83 17.97 7.05 1.94
C LYS A 83 16.79 8.01 1.92
N ARG A 84 16.11 8.14 0.78
CA ARG A 84 14.93 9.01 0.66
C ARG A 84 13.79 8.54 1.55
N GLN A 85 13.62 7.23 1.72
CA GLN A 85 12.62 6.67 2.61
C GLN A 85 12.98 6.90 4.08
N ASP A 86 14.25 6.74 4.46
CA ASP A 86 14.74 7.05 5.80
C ASP A 86 14.58 8.54 6.12
N ASP A 87 14.93 9.43 5.20
CA ASP A 87 14.73 10.88 5.36
C ASP A 87 13.25 11.24 5.51
N SER A 88 12.37 10.61 4.71
CA SER A 88 10.92 10.79 4.82
C SER A 88 10.39 10.28 6.15
N ASN A 89 10.83 9.10 6.60
CA ASN A 89 10.45 8.52 7.88
C ASN A 89 10.92 9.39 9.05
N ASN A 90 12.16 9.88 8.99
CA ASN A 90 12.74 10.76 10.01
C ASN A 90 11.96 12.09 10.09
N THR A 91 11.65 12.70 8.95
CA THR A 91 10.83 13.93 8.88
C THR A 91 9.45 13.70 9.48
N MET A 92 8.81 12.57 9.13
CA MET A 92 7.52 12.19 9.67
C MET A 92 7.56 12.01 11.20
N LEU A 93 8.59 11.34 11.72
CA LEU A 93 8.79 11.17 13.17
C LEU A 93 8.98 12.51 13.88
N VAL A 94 9.75 13.44 13.31
CA VAL A 94 9.94 14.79 13.88
C VAL A 94 8.61 15.57 13.90
N LEU A 95 7.82 15.50 12.82
CA LEU A 95 6.52 16.17 12.76
C LEU A 95 5.54 15.59 13.79
N PHE A 96 5.39 14.26 13.86
CA PHE A 96 4.52 13.64 14.87
C PHE A 96 5.04 13.87 16.30
N GLY A 97 6.35 13.78 16.52
CA GLY A 97 6.96 14.04 17.82
C GLY A 97 6.69 15.47 18.31
N SER A 98 6.84 16.46 17.41
CA SER A 98 6.54 17.86 17.74
C SER A 98 5.04 18.09 17.98
N LEU A 99 4.16 17.47 17.19
CA LEU A 99 2.72 17.55 17.38
C LEU A 99 2.27 16.93 18.72
N ILE A 100 2.77 15.74 19.05
CA ILE A 100 2.47 15.09 20.34
C ILE A 100 3.00 15.95 21.50
N THR A 101 4.21 16.48 21.37
CA THR A 101 4.80 17.38 22.39
C THR A 101 3.94 18.64 22.58
N LEU A 102 3.45 19.25 21.49
CA LEU A 102 2.55 20.39 21.55
C LEU A 102 1.23 20.04 22.25
N ILE A 103 0.63 18.89 21.91
CA ILE A 103 -0.60 18.41 22.53
C ILE A 103 -0.40 18.22 24.04
N VAL A 104 0.67 17.53 24.44
CA VAL A 104 0.99 17.31 25.86
C VAL A 104 1.24 18.63 26.59
N ALA A 105 1.95 19.57 25.96
CA ALA A 105 2.15 20.91 26.51
C ALA A 105 0.81 21.66 26.70
N LEU A 106 -0.10 21.57 25.72
CA LEU A 106 -1.43 22.16 25.80
C LEU A 106 -2.26 21.56 26.94
N PHE A 107 -2.30 20.23 27.04
CA PHE A 107 -3.00 19.54 28.11
C PHE A 107 -2.41 19.86 29.48
N GLY A 108 -1.08 19.93 29.58
CA GLY A 108 -0.40 20.37 30.80
C GLY A 108 -0.79 21.79 31.19
N TYR A 109 -0.85 22.70 30.21
CA TYR A 109 -1.30 24.08 30.42
C TYR A 109 -2.76 24.15 30.86
N ILE A 110 -3.69 23.43 30.20
CA ILE A 110 -5.12 23.42 30.57
C ILE A 110 -5.32 22.83 31.98
N ALA A 111 -4.62 21.75 32.32
CA ALA A 111 -4.68 21.15 33.64
C ALA A 111 -4.16 22.11 34.73
N TRP A 112 -3.15 22.91 34.40
CA TRP A 112 -2.63 23.97 35.27
C TRP A 112 -3.62 25.13 35.39
N ASP A 113 -4.15 25.62 34.26
CA ASP A 113 -5.09 26.74 34.15
C ASP A 113 -6.31 26.57 35.07
N ARG A 114 -6.90 25.37 35.05
CA ARG A 114 -8.02 25.02 35.94
C ARG A 114 -7.66 25.14 37.43
N ARG A 115 -6.42 24.91 37.85
CA ARG A 115 -6.02 25.06 39.26
C ARG A 115 -5.73 26.52 39.65
N THR A 116 -5.24 27.35 38.73
CA THR A 116 -4.87 28.74 39.03
C THR A 116 -6.02 29.73 38.87
N MET A 117 -6.81 29.64 37.81
CA MET A 117 -7.87 30.63 37.55
C MET A 117 -9.17 30.35 38.30
N VAL A 118 -9.47 29.10 38.63
CA VAL A 118 -10.71 28.74 39.31
C VAL A 118 -10.70 29.18 40.79
N LYS A 119 -9.54 29.21 41.45
CA LYS A 119 -9.43 29.63 42.87
C LYS A 119 -9.99 31.04 43.14
N PRO A 120 -9.52 32.11 42.47
CA PRO A 120 -10.04 33.45 42.70
C PRO A 120 -11.49 33.61 42.25
N VAL A 121 -11.94 32.84 41.25
CA VAL A 121 -13.34 32.84 40.80
C VAL A 121 -14.25 32.21 41.85
N ILE A 122 -13.87 31.05 42.41
CA ILE A 122 -14.61 30.42 43.52
C ILE A 122 -14.67 31.34 44.73
N GLU A 123 -13.57 31.99 45.09
CA GLU A 123 -13.56 32.94 46.21
C GLU A 123 -14.46 34.15 45.95
N GLN A 124 -14.48 34.68 44.72
CA GLN A 124 -15.38 35.75 44.33
C GLN A 124 -16.84 35.31 44.40
N VAL A 125 -17.16 34.12 43.88
CA VAL A 125 -18.51 33.53 43.95
C VAL A 125 -18.96 33.35 45.40
N ASN A 126 -18.13 32.77 46.26
CA ASN A 126 -18.44 32.57 47.68
C ASN A 126 -18.61 33.91 48.43
N ARG A 127 -17.83 34.95 48.08
CA ARG A 127 -18.03 36.30 48.64
C ARG A 127 -19.33 36.92 48.16
N LEU A 128 -19.69 36.69 46.90
CA LEU A 128 -20.94 37.19 46.33
C LEU A 128 -22.14 36.50 46.98
N GLU A 129 -22.07 35.19 47.15
CA GLU A 129 -23.07 34.39 47.85
C GLU A 129 -23.27 34.89 49.27
N ARG A 130 -22.20 35.08 50.05
CA ARG A 130 -22.30 35.64 51.40
C ARG A 130 -22.93 37.03 51.43
N LYS A 131 -22.54 37.94 50.51
CA LYS A 131 -23.15 39.27 50.43
C LYS A 131 -24.65 39.20 50.11
N ILE A 132 -25.06 38.28 49.24
CA ILE A 132 -26.48 38.08 48.91
C ILE A 132 -27.23 37.51 50.11
N LEU A 133 -26.64 36.54 50.82
CA LEU A 133 -27.24 35.96 52.02
C LEU A 133 -27.41 36.99 53.13
N ASP A 134 -26.38 37.83 53.36
CA ASP A 134 -26.40 38.92 54.32
C ASP A 134 -27.42 40.02 53.92
N ASP A 135 -27.41 40.46 52.66
CA ASP A 135 -28.27 41.56 52.18
C ASP A 135 -29.76 41.16 52.11
N LEU A 136 -30.07 39.90 51.82
CA LEU A 136 -31.44 39.38 51.90
C LEU A 136 -31.83 38.94 53.32
N ASP A 137 -30.90 39.00 54.27
CA ASP A 137 -31.03 38.60 55.67
C ASP A 137 -31.68 37.22 55.83
N LEU A 138 -31.25 36.27 54.99
CA LEU A 138 -31.86 34.96 54.89
C LEU A 138 -31.61 34.09 56.13
N GLU A 139 -30.61 34.41 56.95
CA GLU A 139 -30.28 33.72 58.20
C GLU A 139 -31.07 34.20 59.42
N HIS A 140 -31.89 35.25 59.32
CA HIS A 140 -32.72 35.71 60.44
C HIS A 140 -33.95 34.81 60.68
N SER A 141 -34.27 34.57 61.96
CA SER A 141 -35.32 33.65 62.42
C SER A 141 -36.74 33.95 61.92
N ASP A 142 -37.04 35.19 61.49
CA ASP A 142 -38.38 35.56 60.98
C ASP A 142 -38.47 35.64 59.44
N GLY A 143 -37.51 35.06 58.72
CA GLY A 143 -37.52 34.94 57.25
C GLY A 143 -37.00 36.17 56.48
N SER A 144 -36.85 36.03 55.15
CA SER A 144 -36.12 36.97 54.29
C SER A 144 -36.62 38.42 54.35
N LEU A 145 -35.73 39.40 54.17
CA LEU A 145 -36.11 40.82 54.13
C LEU A 145 -37.14 41.10 53.04
N LEU A 146 -37.04 40.42 51.90
CA LEU A 146 -38.02 40.53 50.82
C LEU A 146 -39.41 40.10 51.29
N ARG A 147 -39.52 39.04 52.10
CA ARG A 147 -40.80 38.64 52.69
C ARG A 147 -41.31 39.69 53.67
N ARG A 148 -40.46 40.24 54.53
CA ARG A 148 -40.87 41.27 55.51
C ARG A 148 -41.32 42.56 54.83
N GLN A 149 -40.61 42.99 53.80
CA GLN A 149 -40.99 44.15 52.99
C GLN A 149 -42.29 43.89 52.22
N LEU A 150 -42.46 42.70 51.64
CA LEU A 150 -43.70 42.31 50.98
C LEU A 150 -44.88 42.27 51.96
N GLU A 151 -44.69 41.75 53.17
CA GLU A 151 -45.70 41.72 54.23
C GLU A 151 -46.10 43.15 54.65
N ALA A 152 -45.12 44.05 54.84
CA ALA A 152 -45.36 45.45 55.17
C ALA A 152 -46.12 46.18 54.04
N LEU A 153 -45.74 45.95 52.78
CA LEU A 153 -46.43 46.49 51.61
C LEU A 153 -47.85 45.92 51.48
N ARG A 154 -48.04 44.64 51.78
CA ARG A 154 -49.36 43.99 51.81
C ARG A 154 -50.26 44.58 52.90
N GLN A 155 -49.70 44.85 54.07
CA GLN A 155 -50.42 45.47 55.19
C GLN A 155 -50.77 46.94 54.89
N TYR A 156 -49.90 47.66 54.18
CA TYR A 156 -50.16 49.02 53.69
C TYR A 156 -51.23 49.04 52.60
N ALA A 157 -51.20 48.07 51.67
CA ALA A 157 -52.22 47.92 50.65
C ALA A 157 -53.62 47.63 51.23
N GLY A 158 -53.70 46.87 52.33
CA GLY A 158 -54.95 46.67 53.05
C GLY A 158 -55.59 47.96 53.60
N LYS A 159 -54.81 49.04 53.76
CA LYS A 159 -55.27 50.34 54.26
C LYS A 159 -55.55 51.36 53.15
N ASN A 160 -55.08 51.12 51.92
CA ASN A 160 -55.16 52.09 50.83
C ASN A 160 -55.63 51.42 49.53
N PRO A 161 -56.87 51.66 49.08
CA PRO A 161 -57.50 50.88 48.00
C PRO A 161 -56.80 51.05 46.64
N GLU A 162 -56.24 52.23 46.33
CA GLU A 162 -55.48 52.46 45.09
C GLU A 162 -54.19 51.62 45.05
N PHE A 163 -53.51 51.46 46.18
CA PHE A 163 -52.26 50.69 46.24
C PHE A 163 -52.50 49.17 46.12
N ALA A 164 -53.66 48.70 46.59
CA ALA A 164 -54.08 47.31 46.44
C ALA A 164 -54.37 46.91 44.99
N GLU A 165 -54.94 47.80 44.18
CA GLU A 165 -55.11 47.57 42.74
C GLU A 165 -53.76 47.47 42.03
N ILE A 166 -52.80 48.34 42.38
CA ILE A 166 -51.45 48.32 41.80
C ILE A 166 -50.74 47.00 42.12
N LEU A 167 -50.81 46.51 43.37
CA LEU A 167 -50.22 45.23 43.75
C LEU A 167 -50.92 44.02 43.11
N ARG A 168 -52.26 44.06 42.92
CA ARG A 168 -53.00 43.05 42.15
C ARG A 168 -52.59 43.03 40.69
N GLY A 169 -52.38 44.20 40.08
CA GLY A 169 -51.91 44.32 38.71
C GLY A 169 -50.50 43.73 38.48
N LEU A 170 -49.67 43.71 39.52
CA LEU A 170 -48.32 43.12 39.51
C LEU A 170 -48.28 41.64 39.95
N ALA A 171 -49.44 41.00 40.18
CA ALA A 171 -49.57 39.62 40.66
C ALA A 171 -48.86 39.32 42.01
N LEU A 172 -48.69 40.34 42.86
CA LEU A 172 -48.05 40.23 44.18
C LEU A 172 -49.04 40.02 45.35
N LEU A 173 -50.35 39.93 45.05
CA LEU A 173 -51.48 39.77 45.98
C LEU A 173 -52.35 38.59 45.58
#